data_AF-K9WJK0-F1
#
_entry.id   AF-K9WJK0-F1
#
_cell.length_a   1.000
_cell.length_b   1.000
_cell.length_c   1.000
_cell.angle_alpha   90.00
_cell.angle_beta   90.00
_cell.angle_gamma   90.00
#
_symmetry.space_group_name_H-M   'P 1'
#
loop_
_entity.id
_entity.type
_entity.pdbx_description
1 polymer ?
#
loop_
_entity_poly.entity_id
_entity_poly.type
_entity_poly.pdbx_seq_one_letter_code
_entity_poly.pdbx_strand_id
1 'polypeptide(L)'
;MGIEIFYCNQIPMFDLAELDWLIQTPVRDSELEEELAQEVWRVEYNAEHPDMQYHNRDETCLRVGFVGVIFEDEATLDDHCAIFPSCCTSLLPSELTYLQNSLVQEGIR
;
A
#
# COMPACT_ATOMS: atom_id res chain seq x y z
N MET A 1 -23.70 -4.97 1.00
CA MET A 1 -22.53 -5.67 1.52
C MET A 1 -21.32 -5.03 0.85
N GLY A 2 -20.95 -3.86 1.35
CA GLY A 2 -19.68 -3.21 1.02
C GLY A 2 -18.53 -4.00 1.64
N ILE A 3 -18.09 -5.04 0.95
CA ILE A 3 -16.86 -5.76 1.27
C ILE A 3 -15.73 -5.06 0.52
N GLU A 4 -14.67 -4.70 1.24
CA GLU A 4 -13.49 -4.05 0.69
C GLU A 4 -12.21 -4.74 1.19
N ILE A 5 -11.08 -4.36 0.60
CA ILE A 5 -9.78 -4.99 0.80
C ILE A 5 -8.75 -3.94 1.21
N PHE A 6 -7.90 -4.30 2.17
CA PHE A 6 -6.64 -3.63 2.38
C PHE A 6 -5.49 -4.65 2.44
N TYR A 7 -4.29 -4.16 2.15
CA TYR A 7 -3.04 -4.90 2.27
C TYR A 7 -2.26 -4.39 3.47
N CYS A 8 -1.51 -5.26 4.14
CA CYS A 8 -0.62 -4.85 5.22
C CYS A 8 0.61 -5.76 5.29
N ASN A 9 1.70 -5.27 5.91
CA ASN A 9 2.92 -6.05 6.08
C ASN A 9 2.94 -6.86 7.37
N GLN A 10 2.10 -6.49 8.32
CA GLN A 10 2.02 -7.14 9.62
C GLN A 10 0.58 -7.22 10.09
N ILE A 11 0.20 -8.40 10.58
CA ILE A 11 -1.08 -8.63 11.25
C ILE A 11 -0.89 -8.62 12.79
N PRO A 12 -1.95 -8.32 13.57
CA PRO A 12 -1.91 -8.36 15.02
C PRO A 12 -1.60 -9.77 15.56
N MET A 13 -0.94 -9.84 16.72
CA MET A 13 -0.62 -11.12 17.39
C MET A 13 -1.74 -11.67 18.29
N PHE A 14 -2.88 -10.98 18.40
CA PHE A 14 -4.01 -11.42 19.20
C PHE A 14 -5.05 -12.17 18.36
N ASP A 15 -6.10 -12.66 19.00
CA ASP A 15 -7.18 -13.38 18.32
C ASP A 15 -7.99 -12.46 17.40
N LEU A 16 -7.81 -12.62 16.09
CA LEU A 16 -8.51 -11.83 15.08
C LEU A 16 -10.03 -12.05 15.07
N ALA A 17 -10.53 -13.11 15.73
CA ALA A 17 -11.96 -13.32 15.91
C ALA A 17 -12.63 -12.22 16.79
N GLU A 18 -11.83 -11.44 17.53
CA GLU A 18 -12.31 -10.28 18.29
C GLU A 18 -12.65 -9.06 17.41
N LEU A 19 -12.24 -9.08 16.13
CA LEU A 19 -12.53 -8.01 15.16
C LEU A 19 -13.84 -8.30 14.43
N ASP A 20 -14.91 -7.62 14.83
CA ASP A 20 -16.26 -7.80 14.29
C ASP A 20 -16.46 -7.26 12.85
N TRP A 21 -15.56 -6.40 12.40
CA TRP A 21 -15.51 -5.90 11.03
C TRP A 21 -14.68 -6.77 10.08
N LEU A 22 -13.90 -7.72 10.61
CA LEU A 22 -13.07 -8.62 9.82
C LEU A 22 -13.96 -9.73 9.25
N ILE A 23 -13.95 -9.90 7.92
CA ILE A 23 -14.84 -10.87 7.26
C ILE A 23 -14.28 -12.28 7.36
N GLN A 24 -12.97 -12.42 7.23
CA GLN A 24 -12.26 -13.69 7.26
C GLN A 24 -10.82 -13.52 7.70
N THR A 25 -10.16 -14.64 8.03
CA THR A 25 -8.74 -14.66 8.35
C THR A 25 -7.91 -14.04 7.21
N PRO A 26 -6.98 -13.12 7.51
CA PRO A 26 -6.05 -12.57 6.52
C PRO A 26 -5.32 -13.67 5.77
N VAL A 27 -5.18 -13.49 4.46
CA VAL A 27 -4.49 -14.43 3.57
C VAL A 27 -3.17 -13.81 3.14
N ARG A 28 -2.11 -14.61 3.17
CA ARG A 28 -0.78 -14.21 2.72
C ARG A 28 -0.75 -14.19 1.19
N ASP A 29 -0.30 -13.09 0.60
CA ASP A 29 -0.31 -12.88 -0.86
C ASP A 29 1.07 -13.16 -1.45
N SER A 30 1.33 -14.42 -1.82
CA SER A 30 2.65 -14.85 -2.32
C SER A 30 3.12 -14.10 -3.57
N GLU A 31 2.20 -13.65 -4.43
CA GLU A 31 2.56 -12.94 -5.66
C GLU A 31 3.10 -11.55 -5.31
N LEU A 32 2.38 -10.79 -4.48
CA LEU A 32 2.83 -9.48 -4.01
C LEU A 32 4.08 -9.58 -3.11
N GLU A 33 4.20 -10.64 -2.32
CA GLU A 33 5.41 -10.87 -1.51
C GLU A 33 6.67 -11.04 -2.36
N GLU A 34 6.57 -11.78 -3.48
CA GLU A 34 7.68 -11.95 -4.42
C GLU A 34 8.03 -10.64 -5.12
N GLU A 35 7.03 -9.87 -5.54
CA GLU A 35 7.24 -8.58 -6.21
C GLU A 35 7.91 -7.55 -5.28
N LEU A 36 7.51 -7.53 -4.01
CA LEU A 36 7.89 -6.48 -3.07
C LEU A 36 9.03 -6.88 -2.14
N ALA A 37 9.45 -8.15 -2.16
CA ALA A 37 10.45 -8.73 -1.27
C ALA A 37 10.19 -8.47 0.23
N GLN A 38 8.90 -8.43 0.61
CA GLN A 38 8.43 -8.19 1.98
C GLN A 38 7.15 -8.99 2.22
N GLU A 39 6.78 -9.21 3.48
CA GLU A 39 5.52 -9.90 3.79
C GLU A 39 4.31 -9.03 3.42
N VAL A 40 3.27 -9.67 2.86
CA VAL A 40 2.05 -9.00 2.41
C VAL A 40 0.85 -9.86 2.76
N TRP A 41 -0.08 -9.26 3.49
CA TRP A 41 -1.33 -9.86 3.92
C TRP A 41 -2.49 -9.12 3.28
N ARG A 42 -3.36 -9.87 2.61
CA ARG A 42 -4.64 -9.40 2.09
C ARG A 42 -5.72 -9.58 3.14
N VAL A 43 -6.42 -8.50 3.47
CA VAL A 43 -7.46 -8.47 4.51
C VAL A 43 -8.78 -8.02 3.92
N GLU A 44 -9.84 -8.82 4.11
CA GLU A 44 -11.21 -8.46 3.72
C GLU A 44 -11.97 -7.92 4.92
N TYR A 45 -12.60 -6.76 4.76
CA TYR A 45 -13.33 -6.08 5.83
C TYR A 45 -14.70 -5.58 5.37
N ASN A 46 -15.59 -5.40 6.35
CA ASN A 46 -16.90 -4.81 6.14
C ASN A 46 -16.80 -3.27 6.15
N ALA A 47 -16.82 -2.64 4.97
CA ALA A 47 -16.76 -1.19 4.80
C ALA A 47 -18.00 -0.44 5.32
N GLU A 48 -19.11 -1.17 5.55
CA GLU A 48 -20.30 -0.59 6.19
C GLU A 48 -20.14 -0.49 7.73
N HIS A 49 -19.10 -1.12 8.32
CA HIS A 49 -18.84 -1.05 9.75
C HIS A 49 -18.39 0.37 10.17
N PRO A 50 -18.92 0.95 11.26
CA PRO A 50 -18.58 2.32 11.69
C PRO A 50 -17.07 2.58 11.84
N ASP A 51 -16.32 1.59 12.34
CA ASP A 51 -14.87 1.70 12.55
C ASP A 51 -14.04 1.57 11.26
N MET A 52 -14.63 1.01 10.20
CA MET A 52 -13.97 0.77 8.91
C MET A 52 -14.46 1.69 7.79
N GLN A 53 -15.19 2.75 8.14
CA GLN A 53 -15.51 3.81 7.20
C GLN A 53 -14.23 4.57 6.81
N TYR A 54 -14.24 5.17 5.61
CA TYR A 54 -13.11 5.87 4.98
C TYR A 54 -12.29 6.75 5.93
N HIS A 55 -12.93 7.52 6.83
CA HIS A 55 -12.23 8.43 7.75
C HIS A 55 -11.69 7.78 9.02
N ASN A 56 -12.11 6.55 9.35
CA ASN A 56 -11.80 5.87 10.61
C ASN A 56 -10.86 4.68 10.43
N ARG A 57 -10.86 4.06 9.24
CA ARG A 57 -10.20 2.78 8.95
C ARG A 57 -8.70 2.79 9.23
N ASP A 58 -7.98 3.87 8.93
CA ASP A 58 -6.54 4.00 9.21
C ASP A 58 -6.25 3.92 10.72
N GLU A 59 -6.94 4.74 11.51
CA GLU A 59 -6.77 4.77 12.96
C GLU A 59 -7.19 3.44 13.59
N THR A 60 -8.29 2.85 13.13
CA THR A 60 -8.75 1.53 13.57
C THR A 60 -7.70 0.46 13.32
N CYS A 61 -7.18 0.36 12.09
CA CYS A 61 -6.16 -0.63 11.74
C CYS A 61 -4.87 -0.46 12.57
N LEU A 62 -4.40 0.77 12.75
CA LEU A 62 -3.23 1.05 13.57
C LEU A 62 -3.46 0.71 15.04
N ARG A 63 -4.63 1.07 15.59
CA ARG A 63 -5.00 0.82 16.99
C ARG A 63 -5.02 -0.67 17.31
N VAL A 64 -5.46 -1.49 16.37
CA VAL A 64 -5.45 -2.94 16.52
C VAL A 64 -4.13 -3.58 16.07
N GLY A 65 -3.17 -2.82 15.55
CA GLY A 65 -1.82 -3.31 15.29
C GLY A 65 -1.59 -3.93 13.91
N PHE A 66 -2.44 -3.62 12.91
CA PHE A 66 -2.05 -3.78 11.51
C PHE A 66 -1.03 -2.70 11.15
N VAL A 67 0.03 -3.07 10.43
CA VAL A 67 1.13 -2.15 10.08
C VAL A 67 1.36 -2.15 8.58
N GLY A 68 1.65 -0.97 8.02
CA GLY A 68 1.89 -0.81 6.58
C GLY A 68 0.60 -1.00 5.78
N VAL A 69 -0.50 -0.43 6.28
CA VAL A 69 -1.84 -0.63 5.69
C VAL A 69 -1.98 0.22 4.42
N ILE A 70 -2.46 -0.40 3.34
CA ILE A 70 -2.87 0.28 2.12
C ILE A 70 -4.26 -0.22 1.72
N PHE A 71 -5.19 0.70 1.55
CA PHE A 71 -6.54 0.40 1.10
C PHE A 71 -6.61 0.36 -0.43
N GLU A 72 -7.31 -0.65 -0.97
CA GLU A 72 -7.41 -0.89 -2.42
C GLU A 72 -8.09 0.28 -3.15
N ASP A 73 -9.03 0.98 -2.51
CA ASP A 73 -9.72 2.14 -3.08
C ASP A 73 -8.86 3.42 -3.12
N GLU A 74 -7.79 3.47 -2.34
CA GLU A 74 -6.78 4.55 -2.37
C GLU A 74 -5.62 4.24 -3.33
N ALA A 75 -5.38 2.95 -3.60
CA ALA A 75 -4.45 2.51 -4.61
C ALA A 75 -5.07 2.79 -6.01
N THR A 76 -4.85 3.99 -6.54
CA THR A 76 -5.22 4.30 -7.94
C THR A 76 -4.65 3.23 -8.88
N LEU A 77 -5.58 2.55 -9.58
CA LEU A 77 -5.52 1.37 -10.44
C LEU A 77 -4.42 1.28 -11.55
N ASP A 78 -3.35 2.07 -11.51
CA ASP A 78 -2.30 2.05 -12.55
C ASP A 78 -0.86 1.91 -12.01
N ASP A 79 -0.68 1.80 -10.69
CA ASP A 79 0.67 1.79 -10.13
C ASP A 79 0.77 0.83 -8.94
N HIS A 80 1.45 -0.31 -9.15
CA HIS A 80 2.03 -1.12 -8.06
C HIS A 80 2.87 -0.23 -7.11
N CYS A 81 3.32 0.94 -7.59
CA CYS A 81 3.95 2.00 -6.83
C CYS A 81 3.08 2.71 -5.80
N ALA A 82 1.76 2.78 -6.00
CA ALA A 82 0.85 3.40 -5.04
C ALA A 82 0.65 2.50 -3.81
N ILE A 83 0.74 1.17 -4.01
CA ILE A 83 0.61 0.21 -2.92
C ILE A 83 1.87 0.26 -2.02
N PHE A 84 3.07 0.42 -2.57
CA PHE A 84 4.27 0.62 -1.74
C PHE A 84 5.23 1.66 -2.34
N PRO A 85 5.19 2.94 -1.90
CA PRO A 85 6.01 4.01 -2.48
C PRO A 85 7.52 3.81 -2.28
N SER A 86 7.94 2.96 -1.34
CA SER A 86 9.34 2.60 -1.11
C SER A 86 9.93 1.66 -2.18
N CYS A 87 9.10 0.87 -2.86
CA CYS A 87 9.58 -0.05 -3.91
C CYS A 87 9.86 0.68 -5.23
N CYS A 88 9.25 1.85 -5.44
CA CYS A 88 9.43 2.64 -6.67
C CYS A 88 10.62 3.60 -6.63
N THR A 89 11.40 3.57 -5.56
CA THR A 89 12.67 4.31 -5.48
C THR A 89 13.83 3.62 -6.25
N SER A 90 13.61 2.45 -6.84
CA SER A 90 14.62 1.71 -7.61
C SER A 90 14.64 2.01 -9.12
N LEU A 91 13.70 2.81 -9.65
CA LEU A 91 13.86 3.36 -11.00
C LEU A 91 14.82 4.54 -10.94
N LEU A 92 16.12 4.20 -11.00
CA LEU A 92 17.22 5.14 -11.20
C LEU A 92 16.85 6.24 -12.22
N PRO A 93 17.10 7.53 -11.93
CA PRO A 93 17.19 8.55 -12.97
C PRO A 93 18.53 8.41 -13.70
N SER A 94 18.85 7.24 -14.25
CA SER A 94 20.04 7.06 -15.10
C SER A 94 19.82 7.60 -16.53
N GLU A 95 18.57 7.88 -16.91
CA GLU A 95 18.20 8.43 -18.23
C GLU A 95 18.04 9.96 -18.24
N LEU A 96 18.26 10.66 -17.11
CA LEU A 96 18.22 12.13 -17.09
C LEU A 96 19.59 12.80 -17.27
N THR A 97 20.66 12.02 -17.50
CA THR A 97 22.02 12.58 -17.64
C THR A 97 22.40 12.99 -19.06
N TYR A 98 21.51 12.89 -20.06
CA TYR A 98 21.85 13.23 -21.46
C TYR A 98 21.05 14.36 -22.13
N LEU A 99 20.17 15.06 -21.40
CA LEU A 99 19.47 16.24 -21.93
C LEU A 99 19.66 17.52 -21.09
N GLN A 100 20.72 17.58 -20.29
CA GLN A 100 21.09 18.80 -19.56
C GLN A 100 22.56 19.20 -19.76
N ASN A 101 23.14 18.86 -20.91
CA ASN A 101 24.43 19.40 -21.37
C ASN A 101 24.38 20.03 -22.78
N SER A 102 23.20 20.18 -23.37
CA SER A 102 23.02 20.82 -24.69
C SER A 102 22.48 22.26 -24.64
N LEU A 103 22.36 22.86 -23.45
CA LEU A 103 21.91 24.26 -23.30
C LEU A 103 22.90 25.17 -22.56
N VAL A 104 24.17 24.78 -22.46
CA VAL A 104 25.25 25.66 -22.01
C VAL A 104 26.32 25.78 -23.10
N GLN A 105 25.94 26.11 -24.34
CA GLN A 105 26.91 26.54 -25.37
C GLN A 105 26.40 27.56 -26.40
N GLU A 106 25.30 28.27 -26.18
CA GLU A 106 25.03 29.49 -26.95
C GLU A 106 24.65 30.63 -26.01
N GLY A 107 25.61 31.54 -25.79
CA GLY A 107 25.42 32.70 -24.92
C GLY A 107 26.68 33.37 -24.38
N ILE A 108 27.86 33.14 -24.96
CA ILE A 108 29.00 34.07 -24.84
C ILE A 108 29.55 34.32 -26.25
N ARG A 109 28.95 35.29 -26.95
CA ARG A 109 29.65 36.34 -27.67
C ARG A 109 28.69 37.38 -28.23
#